data_AF-A0A932EA69-F1
#
_entry.id   AF-A0A932EA69-F1
#
_cell.length_a   1.000
_cell.length_b   1.000
_cell.length_c   1.000
_cell.angle_alpha   90.00
_cell.angle_beta   90.00
_cell.angle_gamma   90.00
#
_symmetry.space_group_name_H-M   'P 1'
#
loop_
_entity.id
_entity.type
_entity.pdbx_description
1 polymer ?
#
loop_
_entity_poly.entity_id
_entity_poly.type
_entity_poly.pdbx_seq_one_letter_code
_entity_poly.pdbx_strand_id
1 'polypeptide(L)'
;MKISGGRLFIFLVIAVIFFFKEAIAVFFPATVIALIAVRTITFTTTRLRYFCTSFDNGIKYYIIEKMLPVNTNYDFPTFFQSLPRLTKNKIELLGKAEFLSLGERIELLLILMHKKWVTEIKKNSKLVTSLLDFLEFAYGKNWRVNSAGKRIEWLQVAANKNILDYVLSRRETLTPLEAGTLYGYPTSHIFGFMKLIPQSRKMPKKHPALHYLSGVYSEELKKEEVEYFKNLWEEMREIAPDLIKKAESEYYTKR
;
A
#
# COMPACT_ATOMS: atom_id res chain seq x y z
N MET A 1 -9.76 24.72 -78.13
CA MET A 1 -9.41 25.46 -76.89
C MET A 1 -7.99 25.09 -76.48
N LYS A 2 -7.03 26.02 -76.56
CA LYS A 2 -5.65 25.82 -76.09
C LYS A 2 -5.59 26.16 -74.60
N ILE A 3 -5.49 25.16 -73.74
CA ILE A 3 -5.21 25.38 -72.30
C ILE A 3 -3.73 25.72 -72.20
N SER A 4 -3.40 26.88 -71.62
CA SER A 4 -2.01 27.30 -71.44
C SER A 4 -1.30 26.37 -70.44
N GLY A 5 -0.08 25.94 -70.77
CA GLY A 5 0.66 24.92 -70.00
C GLY A 5 0.85 25.25 -68.52
N GLY A 6 0.83 26.53 -68.14
CA GLY A 6 0.89 26.96 -66.73
C GLY A 6 -0.33 26.58 -65.91
N ARG A 7 -1.53 26.54 -66.50
CA ARG A 7 -2.76 26.14 -65.78
C ARG A 7 -2.83 24.63 -65.58
N LEU A 8 -2.31 23.84 -66.53
CA LEU A 8 -2.24 22.38 -66.40
C LEU A 8 -1.25 21.97 -65.28
N PHE A 9 -0.14 22.67 -65.14
CA PHE A 9 0.86 22.42 -64.10
C PHE A 9 0.30 22.70 -62.69
N ILE A 10 -0.43 23.79 -62.49
CA ILE A 10 -1.03 24.14 -61.19
C ILE A 10 -2.09 23.09 -60.79
N PHE A 11 -2.92 22.63 -61.73
CA PHE A 11 -3.87 21.55 -61.46
C PHE A 11 -3.19 20.23 -61.11
N LEU A 12 -2.06 19.90 -61.78
CA LEU A 12 -1.29 18.70 -61.47
C LEU A 12 -0.67 18.77 -60.07
N VAL A 13 -0.11 19.93 -59.69
CA VAL A 13 0.49 20.14 -58.36
C VAL A 13 -0.58 20.07 -57.26
N ILE A 14 -1.75 20.66 -57.47
CA ILE A 14 -2.86 20.59 -56.50
C ILE A 14 -3.40 19.16 -56.39
N ALA A 15 -3.54 18.44 -57.50
CA ALA A 15 -3.97 17.04 -57.50
C ALA A 15 -2.97 16.12 -56.79
N VAL A 16 -1.67 16.33 -57.00
CA VAL A 16 -0.58 15.61 -56.28
C VAL A 16 -0.63 15.95 -54.79
N ILE A 17 -0.79 17.21 -54.40
CA ILE A 17 -0.92 17.58 -52.98
C ILE A 17 -2.16 16.96 -52.35
N PHE A 18 -3.29 16.90 -53.04
CA PHE A 18 -4.51 16.27 -52.53
C PHE A 18 -4.35 14.75 -52.37
N PHE A 19 -3.76 14.06 -53.36
CA PHE A 19 -3.46 12.63 -53.28
C PHE A 19 -2.44 12.31 -52.16
N PHE A 20 -1.44 13.17 -51.96
CA PHE A 20 -0.48 13.01 -50.88
C PHE A 20 -1.07 13.37 -49.50
N LYS A 21 -2.08 14.24 -49.42
CA LYS A 21 -2.71 14.58 -48.14
C LYS A 21 -3.48 13.39 -47.55
N GLU A 22 -4.15 12.60 -48.38
CA GLU A 22 -4.80 11.36 -47.95
C GLU A 22 -3.80 10.22 -47.70
N ALA A 23 -2.74 10.10 -48.51
CA ALA A 23 -1.67 9.13 -48.26
C ALA A 23 -0.89 9.44 -46.97
N ILE A 24 -0.62 10.71 -46.66
CA ILE A 24 0.05 11.12 -45.41
C ILE A 24 -0.88 10.88 -44.22
N ALA A 25 -2.20 11.12 -44.33
CA ALA A 25 -3.12 10.85 -43.23
C ALA A 25 -3.22 9.36 -42.85
N VAL A 26 -2.98 8.44 -43.80
CA VAL A 26 -3.04 6.98 -43.56
C VAL A 26 -1.67 6.39 -43.20
N PHE A 27 -0.59 6.87 -43.82
CA PHE A 27 0.75 6.32 -43.56
C PHE A 27 1.45 6.93 -42.35
N PHE A 28 1.19 8.20 -42.00
CA PHE A 28 1.84 8.84 -40.85
C PHE A 28 1.45 8.22 -39.50
N PRO A 29 0.18 7.86 -39.22
CA PRO A 29 -0.16 7.13 -38.00
C PRO A 29 0.43 5.72 -38.02
N ALA A 30 0.40 5.00 -39.14
CA ALA A 30 0.89 3.63 -39.22
C ALA A 30 2.41 3.53 -39.09
N THR A 31 3.18 4.44 -39.70
CA THR A 31 4.64 4.50 -39.53
C THR A 31 5.06 5.06 -38.19
N VAL A 32 4.33 6.03 -37.61
CA VAL A 32 4.58 6.50 -36.25
C VAL A 32 4.23 5.41 -35.22
N ILE A 33 3.13 4.67 -35.40
CA ILE A 33 2.78 3.52 -34.57
C ILE A 33 3.78 2.38 -34.76
N ALA A 34 4.28 2.12 -35.97
CA ALA A 34 5.33 1.13 -36.20
C ALA A 34 6.70 1.57 -35.64
N LEU A 35 7.07 2.85 -35.73
CA LEU A 35 8.28 3.38 -35.09
C LEU A 35 8.16 3.45 -33.57
N ILE A 36 6.97 3.72 -33.03
CA ILE A 36 6.67 3.61 -31.60
C ILE A 36 6.67 2.15 -31.19
N ALA A 37 6.11 1.22 -31.97
CA ALA A 37 6.10 -0.20 -31.64
C ALA A 37 7.50 -0.81 -31.74
N VAL A 38 8.29 -0.47 -32.76
CA VAL A 38 9.69 -0.90 -32.89
C VAL A 38 10.56 -0.22 -31.83
N ARG A 39 10.37 1.07 -31.50
CA ARG A 39 11.04 1.68 -30.34
C ARG A 39 10.58 1.00 -29.05
N THR A 40 9.30 0.74 -28.82
CA THR A 40 8.82 0.11 -27.60
C THR A 40 9.29 -1.33 -27.48
N ILE A 41 9.37 -2.09 -28.58
CA ILE A 41 9.86 -3.50 -28.61
C ILE A 41 11.39 -3.56 -28.47
N THR A 42 12.13 -2.66 -29.12
CA THR A 42 13.61 -2.62 -28.99
C THR A 42 14.03 -2.00 -27.65
N PHE A 43 13.29 -1.01 -27.15
CA PHE A 43 13.51 -0.40 -25.83
C PHE A 43 13.08 -1.35 -24.70
N THR A 44 12.06 -2.20 -24.89
CA THR A 44 11.75 -3.26 -23.92
C THR A 44 12.75 -4.39 -23.97
N THR A 45 13.20 -4.89 -25.12
CA THR A 45 14.11 -6.04 -25.17
C THR A 45 15.55 -5.73 -24.76
N THR A 46 16.09 -4.56 -25.09
CA THR A 46 17.46 -4.17 -24.66
C THR A 46 17.49 -3.65 -23.22
N ARG A 47 16.44 -2.96 -22.73
CA ARG A 47 16.34 -2.65 -21.29
C ARG A 47 15.92 -3.85 -20.45
N LEU A 48 15.17 -4.85 -20.93
CA LEU A 48 14.86 -6.03 -20.11
C LEU A 48 16.12 -6.85 -19.81
N ARG A 49 17.07 -6.96 -20.75
CA ARG A 49 18.36 -7.64 -20.45
C ARG A 49 19.30 -6.85 -19.54
N TYR A 50 19.30 -5.51 -19.61
CA TYR A 50 20.04 -4.68 -18.65
C TYR A 50 19.30 -4.51 -17.32
N PHE A 51 17.97 -4.53 -17.31
CA PHE A 51 17.15 -4.52 -16.10
C PHE A 51 17.37 -5.81 -15.35
N CYS A 52 17.32 -7.01 -15.93
CA CYS A 52 17.40 -8.24 -15.13
C CYS A 52 18.69 -8.40 -14.27
N THR A 53 19.78 -7.67 -14.53
CA THR A 53 20.97 -7.65 -13.65
C THR A 53 21.12 -6.36 -12.83
N SER A 54 20.44 -5.27 -13.18
CA SER A 54 20.41 -4.02 -12.42
C SER A 54 19.09 -3.76 -11.66
N PHE A 55 18.10 -4.64 -11.81
CA PHE A 55 16.80 -4.62 -11.17
C PHE A 55 16.84 -5.22 -9.78
N ASP A 56 17.72 -6.20 -9.50
CA ASP A 56 17.92 -6.67 -8.13
C ASP A 56 18.49 -5.54 -7.27
N ASN A 57 19.52 -4.84 -7.76
CA ASN A 57 20.06 -3.68 -7.06
C ASN A 57 19.07 -2.50 -7.07
N GLY A 58 18.40 -2.22 -8.19
CA GLY A 58 17.45 -1.11 -8.33
C GLY A 58 16.18 -1.27 -7.49
N ILE A 59 15.62 -2.48 -7.42
CA ILE A 59 14.54 -2.85 -6.49
C ILE A 59 15.06 -2.78 -5.07
N LYS A 60 16.25 -3.29 -4.78
CA LYS A 60 16.82 -3.21 -3.43
C LYS A 60 16.98 -1.76 -2.96
N TYR A 61 17.53 -0.87 -3.79
CA TYR A 61 17.64 0.57 -3.50
C TYR A 61 16.26 1.23 -3.43
N TYR A 62 15.35 0.95 -4.37
CA TYR A 62 13.99 1.48 -4.35
C TYR A 62 13.23 1.04 -3.10
N ILE A 63 13.34 -0.22 -2.70
CA ILE A 63 12.71 -0.74 -1.48
C ILE A 63 13.40 -0.17 -0.25
N ILE A 64 14.72 -0.07 -0.16
CA ILE A 64 15.41 0.52 1.01
C ILE A 64 15.04 2.01 1.16
N GLU A 65 15.00 2.76 0.05
CA GLU A 65 14.64 4.17 0.03
C GLU A 65 13.13 4.39 0.28
N LYS A 66 12.27 3.41 -0.09
CA LYS A 66 10.81 3.38 0.14
C LYS A 66 10.37 2.42 1.26
N MET A 67 11.31 1.96 2.08
CA MET A 67 11.09 1.12 3.28
C MET A 67 10.72 2.00 4.45
N LEU A 68 11.20 3.23 4.43
CA LEU A 68 10.53 4.35 5.06
C LEU A 68 9.10 4.34 4.55
N PRO A 69 8.10 4.34 5.46
CA PRO A 69 6.69 4.17 5.11
C PRO A 69 6.50 4.99 3.86
N VAL A 70 6.15 4.34 2.73
CA VAL A 70 5.88 5.04 1.47
C VAL A 70 5.17 6.27 1.94
N ASN A 71 5.84 7.43 1.79
CA ASN A 71 5.36 8.67 2.35
C ASN A 71 4.11 8.89 1.53
N THR A 72 3.03 8.28 2.01
CA THR A 72 1.75 8.14 1.35
C THR A 72 1.06 9.43 1.75
N ASN A 73 1.74 10.53 1.44
CA ASN A 73 1.25 11.53 0.51
C ASN A 73 0.71 10.82 -0.75
N TYR A 74 -0.27 9.94 -0.59
CA TYR A 74 -1.52 10.20 -1.23
C TYR A 74 -1.92 11.60 -0.76
N ASP A 75 -1.41 12.62 -1.45
CA ASP A 75 -1.95 13.97 -1.44
C ASP A 75 -3.36 13.86 -2.06
N PHE A 76 -4.26 13.23 -1.31
CA PHE A 76 -5.68 13.33 -1.52
C PHE A 76 -6.16 14.35 -0.49
N PRO A 77 -6.22 15.65 -0.85
CA PRO A 77 -6.71 16.71 0.04
C PRO A 77 -8.14 16.44 0.57
N THR A 78 -8.86 15.47 0.01
CA THR A 78 -10.19 15.02 0.44
C THR A 78 -10.20 13.84 1.42
N PHE A 79 -9.10 13.09 1.59
CA PHE A 79 -9.05 11.95 2.53
C PHE A 79 -8.70 12.34 3.97
N PHE A 80 -8.12 13.53 4.18
CA PHE A 80 -7.81 14.07 5.52
C PHE A 80 -9.05 14.67 6.22
N GLN A 81 -10.22 14.05 6.07
CA GLN A 81 -11.22 14.16 7.15
C GLN A 81 -10.58 13.63 8.43
N SER A 82 -10.91 14.25 9.57
CA SER A 82 -10.18 14.17 10.84
C SER A 82 -9.66 12.77 11.19
N LEU A 83 -8.39 12.50 10.89
CA LEU A 83 -7.69 11.34 11.41
C LEU A 83 -7.84 11.34 12.94
N PRO A 84 -7.98 10.17 13.59
CA PRO A 84 -8.04 10.11 15.03
C PRO A 84 -6.77 10.74 15.58
N ARG A 85 -6.94 11.83 16.33
CA ARG A 85 -5.82 12.45 17.03
C ARG A 85 -5.31 11.49 18.09
N LEU A 86 -4.00 11.30 18.13
CA LEU A 86 -3.31 10.66 19.24
C LEU A 86 -3.41 11.59 20.45
N THR A 87 -4.02 11.12 21.53
CA THR A 87 -4.14 11.87 22.79
C THR A 87 -3.82 10.96 23.95
N LYS A 88 -3.33 11.54 25.06
CA LYS A 88 -3.02 10.79 26.29
C LYS A 88 -4.19 9.93 26.76
N ASN A 89 -5.41 10.47 26.76
CA ASN A 89 -6.61 9.76 27.17
C ASN A 89 -6.88 8.51 26.31
N LYS A 90 -6.66 8.59 24.99
CA LYS A 90 -6.84 7.44 24.10
C LYS A 90 -5.76 6.37 24.31
N ILE A 91 -4.52 6.78 24.57
CA ILE A 91 -3.42 5.88 24.90
C ILE A 91 -3.71 5.14 26.21
N GLU A 92 -4.12 5.87 27.25
CA GLU A 92 -4.48 5.29 28.55
C GLU A 92 -5.67 4.33 28.44
N LEU A 93 -6.70 4.71 27.68
CA LEU A 93 -7.87 3.87 27.45
C LEU A 93 -7.48 2.58 26.71
N LEU A 94 -6.67 2.69 25.66
CA LEU A 94 -6.17 1.54 24.91
C LEU A 94 -5.35 0.59 25.82
N GLY A 95 -4.52 1.13 26.71
CA GLY A 95 -3.75 0.35 27.69
C GLY A 95 -4.61 -0.43 28.70
N LYS A 96 -5.84 0.05 28.96
CA LYS A 96 -6.82 -0.54 29.90
C LYS A 96 -7.88 -1.41 29.22
N ALA A 97 -7.92 -1.50 27.90
CA ALA A 97 -8.93 -2.23 27.14
C ALA A 97 -8.74 -3.77 27.22
N GLU A 98 -9.04 -4.37 28.39
CA GLU A 98 -8.79 -5.78 28.69
C GLU A 98 -9.53 -6.78 27.78
N PHE A 99 -10.62 -6.34 27.17
CA PHE A 99 -11.38 -7.12 26.18
C PHE A 99 -10.65 -7.29 24.84
N LEU A 100 -9.59 -6.53 24.58
CA LEU A 100 -8.71 -6.68 23.43
C LEU A 100 -7.45 -7.47 23.81
N SER A 101 -6.99 -8.34 22.93
CA SER A 101 -5.64 -8.91 23.05
C SER A 101 -4.57 -7.83 22.95
N LEU A 102 -3.36 -8.10 23.47
CA LEU A 102 -2.25 -7.15 23.36
C LEU A 102 -1.89 -6.85 21.89
N GLY A 103 -1.98 -7.85 21.01
CA GLY A 103 -1.80 -7.67 19.57
C GLY A 103 -2.83 -6.71 18.96
N GLU A 104 -4.11 -6.86 19.28
CA GLU A 104 -5.15 -5.94 18.79
C GLU A 104 -4.95 -4.52 19.30
N ARG A 105 -4.50 -4.36 20.56
CA ARG A 105 -4.18 -3.03 21.10
C ARG A 105 -3.00 -2.39 20.39
N ILE A 106 -1.95 -3.17 20.08
CA ILE A 106 -0.79 -2.71 19.31
C ILE A 106 -1.21 -2.25 17.92
N GLU A 107 -2.04 -3.04 17.24
CA GLU A 107 -2.52 -2.71 15.90
C GLU A 107 -3.37 -1.45 15.85
N LEU A 108 -4.19 -1.25 16.89
CA LEU A 108 -4.97 -0.04 17.09
C LEU A 108 -4.08 1.18 17.40
N LEU A 109 -3.01 1.01 18.18
CA LEU A 109 -2.04 2.07 18.42
C LEU A 109 -1.38 2.53 17.11
N LEU A 110 -1.05 1.61 16.20
CA LEU A 110 -0.49 1.95 14.89
C LEU A 110 -1.44 2.82 14.05
N ILE A 111 -2.76 2.63 14.18
CA ILE A 111 -3.75 3.53 13.56
C ILE A 111 -3.68 4.92 14.20
N LEU A 112 -3.61 5.04 15.54
CA LEU A 112 -3.50 6.33 16.21
C LEU A 112 -2.19 7.07 15.89
N MET A 113 -1.12 6.32 15.65
CA MET A 113 0.19 6.85 15.22
C MET A 113 0.25 7.15 13.70
N HIS A 114 -0.83 6.90 12.96
CA HIS A 114 -0.90 7.05 11.50
C HIS A 114 0.14 6.22 10.74
N LYS A 115 0.57 5.09 11.31
CA LYS A 115 1.48 4.12 10.68
C LYS A 115 0.70 2.99 9.96
N LYS A 116 -0.61 2.90 10.22
CA LYS A 116 -1.53 1.91 9.63
C LYS A 116 -2.87 2.59 9.29
N TRP A 117 -3.46 2.24 8.15
CA TRP A 117 -4.75 2.81 7.73
C TRP A 117 -5.94 1.95 8.14
N VAL A 118 -5.79 0.62 8.16
CA VAL A 118 -6.86 -0.33 8.51
C VAL A 118 -6.31 -1.48 9.33
N THR A 119 -7.10 -1.93 10.30
CA THR A 119 -6.85 -3.18 11.01
C THR A 119 -8.14 -3.95 11.27
N GLU A 120 -8.00 -5.19 11.69
CA GLU A 120 -9.09 -6.09 12.02
C GLU A 120 -8.97 -6.59 13.45
N ILE A 121 -10.08 -6.60 14.17
CA ILE A 121 -10.20 -7.05 15.55
C ILE A 121 -11.20 -8.18 15.58
N LYS A 122 -10.89 -9.25 16.30
CA LYS A 122 -11.83 -10.36 16.47
C LYS A 122 -13.00 -9.87 17.31
N LYS A 123 -14.23 -10.09 16.84
CA LYS A 123 -15.40 -9.73 17.64
C LYS A 123 -15.52 -10.72 18.80
N ASN A 124 -15.17 -10.30 20.01
CA ASN A 124 -15.43 -11.09 21.21
C ASN A 124 -16.87 -10.87 21.66
N SER A 125 -17.71 -11.89 21.50
CA SER A 125 -19.17 -11.80 21.74
C SER A 125 -19.54 -11.41 23.17
N LYS A 126 -18.65 -11.60 24.15
CA LYS A 126 -18.95 -11.32 25.57
C LYS A 126 -18.87 -9.84 25.95
N LEU A 127 -18.15 -9.00 25.17
CA LEU A 127 -17.83 -7.62 25.55
C LEU A 127 -18.09 -6.62 24.41
N VAL A 128 -19.07 -6.93 23.55
CA VAL A 128 -19.36 -6.15 22.35
C VAL A 128 -19.68 -4.69 22.68
N THR A 129 -20.53 -4.40 23.66
CA THR A 129 -20.89 -3.01 24.01
C THR A 129 -19.68 -2.17 24.41
N SER A 130 -18.87 -2.65 25.36
CA SER A 130 -17.66 -1.94 25.80
C SER A 130 -16.64 -1.75 24.67
N LEU A 131 -16.56 -2.71 23.75
CA LEU A 131 -15.71 -2.62 22.57
C LEU A 131 -16.21 -1.55 21.58
N LEU A 132 -17.51 -1.47 21.33
CA LEU A 132 -18.09 -0.46 20.43
C LEU A 132 -17.97 0.95 21.02
N ASP A 133 -18.27 1.12 22.31
CA ASP A 133 -18.12 2.40 23.02
C ASP A 133 -16.67 2.88 22.99
N PHE A 134 -15.73 1.96 23.22
CA PHE A 134 -14.30 2.22 23.10
C PHE A 134 -13.90 2.68 21.70
N LEU A 135 -14.37 1.98 20.66
CA LEU A 135 -14.05 2.31 19.27
C LEU A 135 -14.63 3.66 18.86
N GLU A 136 -15.88 3.96 19.26
CA GLU A 136 -16.50 5.25 18.99
C GLU A 136 -15.77 6.40 19.69
N PHE A 137 -15.35 6.22 20.94
CA PHE A 137 -14.55 7.24 21.64
C PHE A 137 -13.16 7.45 21.01
N ALA A 138 -12.42 6.36 20.74
CA ALA A 138 -11.03 6.45 20.32
C ALA A 138 -10.87 6.77 18.83
N TYR A 139 -11.75 6.22 17.99
CA TYR A 139 -11.67 6.26 16.52
C TYR A 139 -12.89 6.91 15.86
N GLY A 140 -13.90 7.35 16.61
CA GLY A 140 -15.14 7.86 16.03
C GLY A 140 -15.93 6.75 15.33
N LYS A 141 -16.71 7.09 14.31
CA LYS A 141 -17.46 6.13 13.47
C LYS A 141 -16.60 5.49 12.38
N ASN A 142 -15.29 5.41 12.57
CA ASN A 142 -14.33 4.87 11.61
C ASN A 142 -14.15 3.35 11.78
N TRP A 143 -15.23 2.63 12.05
CA TRP A 143 -15.23 1.18 12.22
C TRP A 143 -16.53 0.57 11.70
N ARG A 144 -16.49 -0.72 11.36
CA ARG A 144 -17.69 -1.51 11.02
C ARG A 144 -17.58 -2.94 11.51
N VAL A 145 -18.74 -3.56 11.72
CA VAL A 145 -18.85 -5.00 11.91
C VAL A 145 -18.94 -5.65 10.54
N ASN A 146 -18.06 -6.61 10.27
CA ASN A 146 -18.13 -7.49 9.12
C ASN A 146 -18.52 -8.90 9.58
N SER A 147 -19.21 -9.63 8.71
CA SER A 147 -19.53 -11.03 8.91
C SER A 147 -19.24 -11.86 7.67
N ALA A 148 -18.71 -13.07 7.88
CA ALA A 148 -18.60 -14.11 6.87
C ALA A 148 -19.40 -15.32 7.38
N GLY A 149 -20.68 -15.35 7.03
CA GLY A 149 -21.62 -16.35 7.54
C GLY A 149 -21.99 -16.16 9.01
N LYS A 150 -22.65 -17.17 9.60
CA LYS A 150 -23.23 -17.10 10.96
C LYS A 150 -22.23 -17.17 12.11
N ARG A 151 -20.94 -17.48 11.84
CA ARG A 151 -19.95 -17.84 12.89
C ARG A 151 -18.69 -16.98 12.89
N ILE A 152 -18.44 -16.18 11.85
CA ILE A 152 -17.23 -15.37 11.74
C ILE A 152 -17.66 -13.92 11.67
N GLU A 153 -17.47 -13.20 12.77
CA GLU A 153 -17.68 -11.77 12.85
C GLU A 153 -16.37 -11.10 13.28
N TRP A 154 -16.01 -10.00 12.64
CA TRP A 154 -14.86 -9.19 13.00
C TRP A 154 -15.20 -7.72 12.88
N LEU A 155 -14.45 -6.90 13.61
CA LEU A 155 -14.52 -5.45 13.50
C LEU A 155 -13.38 -4.98 12.62
N GLN A 156 -13.71 -4.20 11.61
CA GLN A 156 -12.71 -3.52 10.80
C GLN A 156 -12.67 -2.07 11.24
N VAL A 157 -11.50 -1.62 11.66
CA VAL A 157 -11.24 -0.26 12.15
C VAL A 157 -10.31 0.42 11.17
N ALA A 158 -10.63 1.65 10.81
CA ALA A 158 -9.86 2.45 9.86
C ALA A 158 -9.44 3.79 10.47
N ALA A 159 -8.41 4.40 9.90
CA ALA A 159 -7.94 5.73 10.28
C ALA A 159 -8.97 6.83 9.94
N ASN A 160 -9.85 6.61 8.95
CA ASN A 160 -10.99 7.46 8.71
C ASN A 160 -12.08 6.71 7.94
N LYS A 161 -13.26 7.32 7.83
CA LYS A 161 -14.42 6.75 7.15
C LYS A 161 -14.18 6.52 5.65
N ASN A 162 -13.47 7.42 4.97
CA ASN A 162 -13.21 7.29 3.53
C ASN A 162 -12.38 6.04 3.21
N ILE A 163 -11.40 5.70 4.05
CA ILE A 163 -10.64 4.46 3.92
C ILE A 163 -11.54 3.25 4.12
N LEU A 164 -12.45 3.31 5.10
CA LEU A 164 -13.40 2.23 5.36
C LEU A 164 -14.34 2.00 4.17
N ASP A 165 -14.84 3.08 3.57
CA ASP A 165 -15.71 3.07 2.40
C ASP A 165 -14.94 2.58 1.15
N TYR A 166 -13.68 3.01 0.99
CA TYR A 166 -12.79 2.52 -0.07
C TYR A 166 -12.61 1.00 -0.01
N VAL A 167 -12.25 0.47 1.16
CA VAL A 167 -12.08 -0.98 1.35
C VAL A 167 -13.39 -1.74 1.14
N LEU A 168 -14.54 -1.13 1.43
CA LEU A 168 -15.85 -1.73 1.11
C LEU A 168 -16.04 -1.88 -0.39
N SER A 169 -15.94 -0.76 -1.10
CA SER A 169 -16.22 -0.67 -2.54
C SER A 169 -15.30 -1.53 -3.38
N ARG A 170 -14.07 -1.76 -2.90
CA ARG A 170 -13.05 -2.53 -3.60
C ARG A 170 -12.75 -3.89 -2.98
N ARG A 171 -13.56 -4.39 -2.05
CA ARG A 171 -13.27 -5.65 -1.32
C ARG A 171 -12.92 -6.82 -2.24
N GLU A 172 -13.57 -6.91 -3.40
CA GLU A 172 -13.36 -7.99 -4.38
C GLU A 172 -12.25 -7.68 -5.41
N THR A 173 -11.82 -6.43 -5.50
CA THR A 173 -10.87 -5.92 -6.52
C THR A 173 -9.63 -5.27 -5.92
N LEU A 174 -9.44 -5.41 -4.61
CA LEU A 174 -8.30 -4.86 -3.89
C LEU A 174 -7.06 -5.67 -4.26
N THR A 175 -6.08 -5.02 -4.86
CA THR A 175 -4.82 -5.67 -5.19
C THR A 175 -4.01 -5.94 -3.92
N PRO A 176 -3.09 -6.93 -3.92
CA PRO A 176 -2.21 -7.14 -2.79
C PRO A 176 -1.35 -5.93 -2.42
N LEU A 177 -1.00 -5.09 -3.40
CA LEU A 177 -0.26 -3.84 -3.19
C LEU A 177 -1.08 -2.83 -2.39
N GLU A 178 -2.34 -2.61 -2.79
CA GLU A 178 -3.26 -1.72 -2.10
C GLU A 178 -3.58 -2.23 -0.70
N ALA A 179 -3.90 -3.52 -0.58
CA ALA A 179 -4.14 -4.16 0.71
C ALA A 179 -2.92 -4.01 1.61
N GLY A 180 -1.72 -4.33 1.10
CA GLY A 180 -0.50 -4.24 1.89
C GLY A 180 -0.21 -2.83 2.39
N THR A 181 -0.46 -1.83 1.55
CA THR A 181 -0.29 -0.41 1.91
C THR A 181 -1.29 0.02 2.97
N LEU A 182 -2.57 -0.35 2.83
CA LEU A 182 -3.62 -0.01 3.79
C LEU A 182 -3.39 -0.65 5.16
N TYR A 183 -2.88 -1.88 5.17
CA TYR A 183 -2.51 -2.60 6.39
C TYR A 183 -1.12 -2.21 6.90
N GLY A 184 -0.48 -1.16 6.36
CA GLY A 184 0.76 -0.59 6.90
C GLY A 184 1.97 -1.53 6.80
N TYR A 185 1.97 -2.48 5.85
CA TYR A 185 3.12 -3.35 5.65
C TYR A 185 4.26 -2.64 4.91
N PRO A 186 5.52 -2.91 5.26
CA PRO A 186 6.66 -2.44 4.50
C PRO A 186 6.60 -2.89 3.04
N THR A 187 7.09 -2.06 2.12
CA THR A 187 7.08 -2.33 0.66
C THR A 187 7.72 -3.68 0.31
N SER A 188 8.82 -4.05 0.97
CA SER A 188 9.46 -5.37 0.84
C SER A 188 8.51 -6.52 1.15
N HIS A 189 7.72 -6.40 2.23
CA HIS A 189 6.77 -7.43 2.62
C HIS A 189 5.66 -7.57 1.57
N ILE A 190 5.16 -6.44 1.06
CA ILE A 190 4.16 -6.42 -0.01
C ILE A 190 4.69 -7.11 -1.27
N PHE A 191 5.89 -6.77 -1.71
CA PHE A 191 6.51 -7.39 -2.90
C PHE A 191 6.80 -8.87 -2.69
N GLY A 192 7.19 -9.26 -1.48
CA GLY A 192 7.32 -10.66 -1.13
C GLY A 192 5.98 -11.40 -1.25
N PHE A 193 4.89 -10.80 -0.76
CA PHE A 193 3.56 -11.42 -0.83
C PHE A 193 3.07 -11.53 -2.27
N MET A 194 3.41 -10.56 -3.11
CA MET A 194 3.19 -10.59 -4.56
C MET A 194 4.12 -11.56 -5.30
N LYS A 195 5.01 -12.27 -4.61
CA LYS A 195 6.02 -13.19 -5.16
C LYS A 195 6.99 -12.50 -6.15
N LEU A 196 7.21 -11.20 -5.98
CA LEU A 196 8.18 -10.43 -6.76
C LEU A 196 9.60 -10.59 -6.19
N ILE A 197 9.71 -10.84 -4.89
CA ILE A 197 10.97 -11.15 -4.21
C ILE A 197 10.80 -12.38 -3.30
N PRO A 198 11.86 -13.15 -3.02
CA PRO A 198 11.80 -14.28 -2.11
C PRO A 198 11.42 -13.87 -0.67
N GLN A 199 10.70 -14.74 0.03
CA GLN A 199 10.27 -14.53 1.41
C GLN A 199 10.81 -15.60 2.37
N SER A 200 11.18 -15.17 3.58
CA SER A 200 11.52 -16.04 4.70
C SER A 200 10.55 -15.85 5.86
N ARG A 201 10.12 -16.97 6.45
CA ARG A 201 9.46 -16.98 7.77
C ARG A 201 10.43 -17.25 8.92
N LYS A 202 11.69 -17.56 8.62
CA LYS A 202 12.69 -17.85 9.66
C LYS A 202 13.02 -16.55 10.37
N MET A 203 12.44 -16.31 11.55
CA MET A 203 12.79 -15.14 12.36
C MET A 203 14.30 -15.10 12.61
N PRO A 204 14.99 -13.99 12.28
CA PRO A 204 16.44 -13.90 12.46
C PRO A 204 16.83 -13.74 13.93
N LYS A 205 15.98 -13.13 14.77
CA LYS A 205 16.23 -12.90 16.20
C LYS A 205 14.92 -12.93 16.99
N LYS A 206 14.96 -13.34 18.26
CA LYS A 206 13.83 -13.26 19.19
C LYS A 206 13.66 -11.79 19.64
N HIS A 207 12.62 -11.09 19.19
CA HIS A 207 12.29 -9.73 19.64
C HIS A 207 10.76 -9.51 19.67
N PRO A 208 10.19 -8.79 20.65
CA PRO A 208 8.75 -8.55 20.76
C PRO A 208 8.18 -7.80 19.55
N ALA A 209 8.89 -6.78 19.05
CA ALA A 209 8.52 -6.09 17.80
C ALA A 209 8.25 -7.05 16.63
N LEU A 210 9.09 -8.08 16.48
CA LEU A 210 8.97 -9.06 15.41
C LEU A 210 7.84 -10.06 15.64
N HIS A 211 7.36 -10.21 16.87
CA HIS A 211 6.21 -11.06 17.20
C HIS A 211 4.88 -10.36 16.93
N TYR A 212 4.80 -9.06 17.27
CA TYR A 212 3.56 -8.30 17.17
C TYR A 212 3.40 -7.55 15.84
N LEU A 213 4.50 -7.15 15.18
CA LEU A 213 4.46 -6.33 13.97
C LEU A 213 4.80 -7.09 12.68
N SER A 214 5.33 -8.32 12.79
CA SER A 214 5.80 -9.07 11.61
C SER A 214 5.52 -10.56 11.71
N GLY A 215 5.36 -11.21 10.55
CA GLY A 215 5.23 -12.65 10.42
C GLY A 215 6.01 -13.24 9.24
N VAL A 216 6.43 -12.40 8.29
CA VAL A 216 7.17 -12.78 7.09
C VAL A 216 8.14 -11.65 6.74
N TYR A 217 9.30 -12.01 6.21
CA TYR A 217 10.37 -11.12 5.82
C TYR A 217 10.72 -11.38 4.36
N SER A 218 11.19 -10.36 3.65
CA SER A 218 11.98 -10.56 2.44
C SER A 218 13.28 -11.29 2.77
N GLU A 219 13.78 -12.16 1.89
CA GLU A 219 15.08 -12.82 2.13
C GLU A 219 16.23 -11.83 2.04
N GLU A 220 16.15 -10.88 1.11
CA GLU A 220 17.22 -9.95 0.75
C GLU A 220 17.32 -8.73 1.66
N LEU A 221 16.20 -8.26 2.22
CA LEU A 221 16.12 -7.04 3.04
C LEU A 221 15.70 -7.32 4.49
N LYS A 222 15.87 -8.57 4.90
CA LYS A 222 15.49 -9.07 6.22
C LYS A 222 16.08 -8.24 7.37
N LYS A 223 17.31 -7.72 7.21
CA LYS A 223 18.00 -6.97 8.28
C LYS A 223 17.35 -5.60 8.46
N GLU A 224 17.08 -4.95 7.34
CA GLU A 224 16.46 -3.64 7.22
C GLU A 224 15.01 -3.68 7.71
N GLU A 225 14.24 -4.71 7.36
CA GLU A 225 12.88 -4.92 7.90
C GLU A 225 12.88 -5.10 9.42
N VAL A 226 13.84 -5.87 9.94
CA VAL A 226 13.96 -6.09 11.39
C VAL A 226 14.29 -4.80 12.12
N GLU A 227 15.18 -3.99 11.55
CA GLU A 227 15.52 -2.68 12.09
C GLU A 227 14.34 -1.72 12.05
N TYR A 228 13.59 -1.68 10.94
CA TYR A 228 12.36 -0.92 10.82
C TYR A 228 11.36 -1.27 11.93
N PHE A 229 11.05 -2.55 12.13
CA PHE A 229 10.10 -2.96 13.17
C PHE A 229 10.60 -2.65 14.57
N LYS A 230 11.91 -2.74 14.82
CA LYS A 230 12.50 -2.34 16.11
C LYS A 230 12.36 -0.86 16.36
N ASN A 231 12.68 -0.01 15.38
CA ASN A 231 12.55 1.43 15.51
C ASN A 231 11.09 1.84 15.74
N LEU A 232 10.15 1.23 15.01
CA LEU A 232 8.72 1.43 15.23
C LEU A 232 8.29 1.01 16.64
N TRP A 233 8.84 -0.08 17.17
CA TRP A 233 8.58 -0.53 18.53
C TRP A 233 9.10 0.44 19.60
N GLU A 234 10.28 1.04 19.37
CA GLU A 234 10.83 2.09 20.24
C GLU A 234 9.97 3.36 20.19
N GLU A 235 9.52 3.80 19.01
CA GLU A 235 8.54 4.91 18.88
C GLU A 235 7.26 4.62 19.68
N MET A 236 6.74 3.39 19.58
CA MET A 236 5.57 2.99 20.37
C MET A 236 5.85 2.95 21.88
N ARG A 237 7.08 2.62 22.30
CA ARG A 237 7.49 2.60 23.71
C ARG A 237 7.48 4.00 24.30
N GLU A 238 7.91 5.01 23.55
CA GLU A 238 7.86 6.41 23.97
C GLU A 238 6.42 6.91 24.11
N ILE A 239 5.53 6.52 23.17
CA ILE A 239 4.14 6.97 23.12
C ILE A 239 3.26 6.26 24.16
N ALA A 240 3.41 4.94 24.30
CA ALA A 240 2.54 4.09 25.12
C ALA A 240 3.36 3.11 25.99
N PRO A 241 4.19 3.62 26.91
CA PRO A 241 5.19 2.80 27.65
C PRO A 241 4.56 1.64 28.42
N ASP A 242 3.43 1.87 29.08
CA ASP A 242 2.76 0.82 29.87
C ASP A 242 2.19 -0.31 29.00
N LEU A 243 1.64 0.03 27.83
CA LEU A 243 1.13 -0.97 26.89
C LEU A 243 2.27 -1.81 26.32
N ILE A 244 3.36 -1.16 25.91
CA ILE A 244 4.53 -1.84 25.37
C ILE A 244 5.18 -2.74 26.43
N LYS A 245 5.38 -2.25 27.65
CA LYS A 245 5.93 -3.05 28.75
C LYS A 245 5.10 -4.32 29.04
N LYS A 246 3.76 -4.23 28.97
CA LYS A 246 2.87 -5.40 29.10
C LYS A 246 3.07 -6.39 27.95
N ALA A 247 3.15 -5.91 26.72
CA ALA A 247 3.38 -6.75 25.54
C ALA A 247 4.75 -7.45 25.58
N GLU A 248 5.80 -6.74 26.00
CA GLU A 248 7.12 -7.31 26.19
C GLU A 248 7.10 -8.41 27.26
N SER A 249 6.46 -8.14 28.39
CA SER A 249 6.33 -9.12 29.48
C SER A 249 5.58 -10.37 29.02
N GLU A 250 4.44 -10.22 28.33
CA GLU A 250 3.71 -11.37 27.75
C GLU A 250 4.58 -12.21 26.81
N TYR A 251 5.31 -11.54 25.91
CA TYR A 251 6.18 -12.18 24.94
C TYR A 251 7.31 -13.00 25.61
N TYR A 252 7.89 -12.49 26.70
CA TYR A 252 8.96 -13.17 27.43
C TYR A 252 8.44 -14.28 28.37
N THR A 253 7.20 -14.19 28.88
CA THR A 253 6.62 -15.22 29.78
C THR A 253 6.00 -16.40 29.04
N LYS A 254 5.38 -16.19 27.87
CA LYS A 254 4.72 -17.25 27.08
C LYS A 254 5.69 -18.05 26.18
N ARG A 255 7.00 -17.88 26.35
CA ARG A 255 8.06 -18.53 25.58
C ARG A 255 8.98 -19.35 26.45
#